data_AF-A0A9E5N8Y3-F1
#
_entry.id   AF-A0A9E5N8Y3-F1
#
_cell.length_a   1.000
_cell.length_b   1.000
_cell.length_c   1.000
_cell.angle_alpha   90.00
_cell.angle_beta   90.00
_cell.angle_gamma   90.00
#
_symmetry.space_group_name_H-M   'P 1'
#
loop_
_entity.id
_entity.type
_entity.pdbx_description
1 polymer ?
#
loop_
_entity_poly.entity_id
_entity_poly.type
_entity_poly.pdbx_seq_one_letter_code
_entity_poly.pdbx_strand_id
1 'polypeptide(L)'
;GQGLGLLLGWHPHQALVLGFVLALSSTMVVVKLLSERGELHTQHGRVMVAMLLVQDLAAVFMVGLLPMLHGLEARDYVDVSKTIGKGAIFVGWTVVMARWIAPALMAVVVKSYSKEIFVAMAAVLCFGGAASSYLLGFSLALGAFVAGLVISESRYSHEVLANVTPMRDLFGLVFFVSLG
;
A
#
# COMPACT_ATOMS: atom_id res chain seq x y z
N GLY A 1 4.16 -22.13 2.85
CA GLY A 1 5.48 -21.48 3.05
C GLY A 1 5.98 -21.52 4.48
N GLN A 2 5.20 -21.11 5.48
CA GLN A 2 5.67 -21.08 6.88
C GLN A 2 6.18 -22.43 7.41
N GLY A 3 5.46 -23.53 7.17
CA GLY A 3 5.93 -24.86 7.57
C GLY A 3 7.27 -25.25 6.92
N LEU A 4 7.48 -24.87 5.65
CA LEU A 4 8.74 -25.10 4.95
C LEU A 4 9.88 -24.25 5.56
N GLY A 5 9.62 -22.97 5.87
CA GLY A 5 10.61 -22.09 6.48
C GLY A 5 11.06 -22.58 7.86
N LEU A 6 10.13 -23.07 8.68
CA LEU A 6 10.46 -23.65 9.98
C LEU A 6 11.27 -24.96 9.83
N LEU A 7 10.95 -25.80 8.85
CA LEU A 7 11.73 -27.01 8.54
C LEU A 7 13.16 -26.69 8.07
N LEU A 8 13.35 -25.57 7.39
CA LEU A 8 14.66 -25.05 6.96
C LEU A 8 15.42 -24.32 8.09
N GLY A 9 14.87 -24.28 9.31
CA GLY A 9 15.49 -23.64 10.46
C GLY A 9 15.44 -22.10 10.45
N TRP A 10 14.57 -21.50 9.63
CA TRP A 10 14.42 -20.05 9.58
C TRP A 10 13.67 -19.51 10.79
N HIS A 11 13.94 -18.25 11.15
CA HIS A 11 13.24 -17.59 12.24
C HIS A 11 11.73 -17.51 11.94
N PRO A 12 10.83 -17.58 12.95
CA PRO A 12 9.38 -17.56 12.72
C PRO A 12 8.88 -16.39 11.86
N HIS A 13 9.46 -15.19 11.99
CA HIS A 13 9.12 -14.04 11.14
C HIS A 13 9.52 -14.25 9.67
N GLN A 14 10.70 -14.81 9.40
CA GLN A 14 11.15 -15.14 8.03
C GLN A 14 10.27 -16.22 7.41
N ALA A 15 9.93 -17.25 8.18
CA ALA A 15 9.04 -18.32 7.75
C ALA A 15 7.62 -17.78 7.43
N LEU A 16 7.11 -16.86 8.25
CA LEU A 16 5.82 -16.19 8.02
C LEU A 16 5.85 -15.38 6.72
N VAL A 17 6.91 -14.58 6.50
CA VAL A 17 7.09 -13.80 5.27
C VAL A 17 7.17 -14.72 4.05
N LEU A 18 7.90 -15.83 4.13
CA LEU A 18 7.95 -16.84 3.07
C LEU A 18 6.57 -17.44 2.79
N GLY A 19 5.80 -17.74 3.85
CA GLY A 19 4.40 -18.14 3.76
C GLY A 19 3.57 -17.18 2.94
N PHE A 20 3.73 -15.90 3.21
CA PHE A 20 3.00 -14.84 2.57
C PHE A 20 3.39 -14.67 1.09
N VAL A 21 4.70 -14.58 0.81
CA VAL A 21 5.22 -14.45 -0.56
C VAL A 21 4.76 -15.61 -1.45
N LEU A 22 4.77 -16.85 -0.94
CA LEU A 22 4.32 -18.02 -1.69
C LEU A 22 2.79 -18.06 -1.88
N ALA A 23 2.02 -17.34 -1.08
CA ALA A 23 0.56 -17.27 -1.23
C ALA A 23 0.14 -16.24 -2.29
N LEU A 24 0.98 -15.24 -2.59
CA LEU A 24 0.68 -14.14 -3.52
C LEU A 24 0.45 -14.61 -4.95
N SER A 25 -0.71 -14.31 -5.51
CA SER A 25 -1.04 -14.50 -6.92
C SER A 25 -0.83 -13.21 -7.71
N SER A 26 -0.53 -13.32 -9.00
CA SER A 26 -0.37 -12.16 -9.88
C SER A 26 -1.71 -11.60 -10.34
N THR A 27 -2.11 -10.44 -9.81
CA THR A 27 -3.37 -9.77 -10.15
C THR A 27 -3.49 -9.46 -11.64
N MET A 28 -2.44 -8.91 -12.25
CA MET A 28 -2.45 -8.54 -13.67
C MET A 28 -2.65 -9.75 -14.59
N VAL A 29 -1.97 -10.87 -14.31
CA VAL A 29 -2.07 -12.09 -15.13
C VAL A 29 -3.47 -12.69 -15.04
N VAL A 30 -4.03 -12.80 -13.83
CA VAL A 30 -5.35 -13.39 -13.63
C VAL A 30 -6.45 -12.50 -14.25
N VAL A 31 -6.39 -11.18 -14.04
CA VAL A 31 -7.34 -10.24 -14.66
C VAL A 31 -7.27 -10.29 -16.18
N LYS A 32 -6.06 -10.36 -16.75
CA LYS A 32 -5.87 -10.48 -18.20
C LYS A 32 -6.49 -11.76 -18.74
N LEU A 33 -6.25 -12.91 -18.08
CA LEU A 33 -6.81 -14.20 -18.49
C LEU A 33 -8.35 -14.22 -18.43
N LEU A 34 -8.94 -13.66 -17.36
CA LEU A 34 -10.39 -13.51 -17.21
C LEU A 34 -10.98 -12.60 -18.29
N SER A 35 -10.27 -11.53 -18.65
CA SER A 35 -10.68 -10.62 -19.72
C SER A 35 -10.64 -11.29 -21.10
N GLU A 36 -9.56 -11.99 -21.42
CA GLU A 36 -9.39 -12.74 -22.69
C GLU A 36 -10.44 -13.84 -22.87
N ARG A 37 -10.93 -14.43 -21.77
CA ARG A 37 -12.01 -15.42 -21.79
C ARG A 37 -13.42 -14.82 -21.76
N GLY A 38 -13.56 -13.51 -21.62
CA GLY A 38 -14.86 -12.85 -21.41
C GLY A 38 -15.52 -13.19 -20.06
N GLU A 39 -14.76 -13.75 -19.12
CA GLU A 39 -15.24 -14.23 -17.82
C GLU A 39 -15.15 -13.17 -16.71
N LEU A 40 -14.56 -12.01 -16.98
CA LEU A 40 -14.30 -10.95 -15.99
C LEU A 40 -15.55 -10.53 -15.21
N HIS A 41 -16.71 -10.48 -15.87
CA HIS A 41 -17.97 -10.07 -15.25
C HIS A 41 -18.84 -11.23 -14.74
N THR A 42 -18.35 -12.47 -14.82
CA THR A 42 -19.05 -13.64 -14.24
C THR A 42 -18.98 -13.62 -12.72
N GLN A 43 -19.78 -14.45 -12.03
CA GLN A 43 -19.71 -14.54 -10.57
C GLN A 43 -18.32 -14.98 -10.09
N HIS A 44 -17.74 -16.02 -10.73
CA HIS A 44 -16.41 -16.51 -10.38
C HIS A 44 -15.33 -15.45 -10.68
N GLY A 45 -15.43 -14.75 -11.82
CA GLY A 45 -14.51 -13.65 -12.15
C GLY A 45 -14.50 -12.53 -11.12
N ARG A 46 -15.69 -12.07 -10.69
CA ARG A 46 -15.80 -11.04 -9.64
C ARG A 46 -15.23 -11.51 -8.29
N VAL A 47 -15.48 -12.76 -7.91
CA VAL A 47 -14.94 -13.35 -6.68
C VAL A 47 -13.42 -13.43 -6.74
N MET A 48 -12.85 -13.87 -7.87
CA MET A 48 -11.40 -13.93 -8.05
C MET A 48 -10.76 -12.53 -7.95
N VAL A 49 -11.32 -11.53 -8.63
CA VAL A 49 -10.83 -10.15 -8.54
C VAL A 49 -10.92 -9.60 -7.11
N ALA A 50 -12.02 -9.88 -6.40
CA ALA A 50 -12.14 -9.47 -5.00
C ALA A 50 -11.08 -10.13 -4.11
N MET A 51 -10.81 -11.43 -4.28
CA MET A 51 -9.74 -12.12 -3.55
C MET A 51 -8.36 -11.51 -3.85
N LEU A 52 -8.07 -11.19 -5.11
CA LEU A 52 -6.82 -10.56 -5.51
C LEU A 52 -6.64 -9.19 -4.85
N LEU A 53 -7.70 -8.37 -4.80
CA LEU A 53 -7.65 -7.06 -4.13
C LEU A 53 -7.39 -7.19 -2.62
N VAL A 54 -8.05 -8.15 -1.97
CA VAL A 54 -7.82 -8.44 -0.53
C VAL A 54 -6.39 -8.91 -0.30
N GLN A 55 -5.87 -9.73 -1.21
CA GLN A 55 -4.51 -10.24 -1.16
C GLN A 55 -3.46 -9.13 -1.33
N ASP A 56 -3.62 -8.25 -2.31
CA ASP A 56 -2.74 -7.10 -2.53
C ASP A 56 -2.74 -6.17 -1.30
N LEU A 57 -3.92 -5.92 -0.72
CA LEU A 57 -4.06 -5.13 0.49
C LEU A 57 -3.36 -5.79 1.70
N ALA A 58 -3.55 -7.08 1.89
CA ALA A 58 -2.88 -7.84 2.95
C ALA A 58 -1.35 -7.78 2.78
N ALA A 59 -0.85 -7.79 1.55
CA ALA A 59 0.58 -7.69 1.26
C ALA A 59 1.18 -6.37 1.70
N VAL A 60 0.49 -5.28 1.40
CA VAL A 60 0.91 -3.93 1.82
C VAL A 60 0.98 -3.84 3.35
N PHE A 61 -0.04 -4.33 4.06
CA PHE A 61 -0.03 -4.33 5.52
C PHE A 61 1.08 -5.22 6.10
N MET A 62 1.28 -6.40 5.53
CA MET A 62 2.33 -7.33 5.96
C MET A 62 3.71 -6.71 5.85
N VAL A 63 4.05 -6.15 4.67
CA VAL A 63 5.33 -5.48 4.43
C VAL A 63 5.45 -4.20 5.28
N GLY A 64 4.34 -3.49 5.49
CA GLY A 64 4.25 -2.31 6.34
C GLY A 64 4.54 -2.54 7.81
N LEU A 65 4.05 -3.65 8.36
CA LEU A 65 4.17 -3.99 9.78
C LEU A 65 5.42 -4.82 10.09
N LEU A 66 6.12 -5.30 9.05
CA LEU A 66 7.34 -6.09 9.16
C LEU A 66 8.43 -5.45 10.03
N PRO A 67 8.69 -4.12 9.95
CA PRO A 67 9.63 -3.45 10.86
C PRO A 67 9.18 -3.46 12.33
N MET A 68 7.86 -3.41 12.58
CA MET A 68 7.32 -3.48 13.95
C MET A 68 7.49 -4.88 14.53
N LEU A 69 7.25 -5.91 13.73
CA LEU A 69 7.43 -7.31 14.14
C LEU A 69 8.88 -7.59 14.60
N HIS A 70 9.87 -7.06 13.87
CA HIS A 70 11.28 -7.16 14.30
C HIS A 70 11.55 -6.39 15.60
N GLY A 71 10.94 -5.22 15.80
CA GLY A 71 11.08 -4.45 17.03
C GLY A 71 10.43 -5.11 18.26
N LEU A 72 9.40 -5.93 18.07
CA LEU A 72 8.71 -6.65 19.14
C LEU A 72 9.45 -7.93 19.60
N GLU A 73 10.36 -8.47 18.80
CA GLU A 73 11.24 -9.57 19.22
C GLU A 73 12.35 -9.10 20.18
N ALA A 74 12.51 -7.78 20.38
CA ALA A 74 13.44 -7.24 21.36
C ALA A 74 13.03 -7.67 22.78
N ARG A 75 13.95 -8.32 23.50
CA ARG A 75 13.75 -8.78 24.89
C ARG A 75 13.66 -7.65 25.91
N ASP A 76 13.92 -6.41 25.49
CA ASP A 76 13.94 -5.24 26.37
C ASP A 76 12.62 -4.45 26.26
N TYR A 77 12.00 -4.19 27.42
CA TYR A 77 10.78 -3.40 27.55
C TYR A 77 10.93 -1.97 26.96
N VAL A 78 12.14 -1.43 26.97
CA VAL A 78 12.44 -0.11 26.43
C VAL A 78 12.32 -0.08 24.89
N ASP A 79 12.63 -1.16 24.19
CA ASP A 79 12.55 -1.20 22.72
C ASP A 79 11.13 -1.53 22.22
N VAL A 80 10.38 -2.33 22.98
CA VAL A 80 8.95 -2.56 22.74
C VAL A 80 8.18 -1.25 22.87
N SER A 81 8.42 -0.48 23.94
CA SER A 81 7.73 0.81 24.16
C SER A 81 8.08 1.86 23.10
N LYS A 82 9.33 1.92 22.62
CA LYS A 82 9.72 2.75 21.47
C LYS A 82 9.00 2.34 20.19
N THR A 83 8.86 1.05 19.92
CA THR A 83 8.19 0.53 18.71
C THR A 83 6.70 0.89 18.69
N ILE A 84 6.03 0.73 19.83
CA ILE A 84 4.63 1.15 20.01
C ILE A 84 4.51 2.68 19.87
N GLY A 85 5.43 3.44 20.46
CA GLY A 85 5.47 4.90 20.35
C GLY A 85 5.61 5.38 18.90
N LYS A 86 6.50 4.77 18.11
CA LYS A 86 6.63 5.05 16.67
C LYS A 86 5.33 4.77 15.92
N GLY A 87 4.64 3.67 16.24
CA GLY A 87 3.34 3.34 15.66
C GLY A 87 2.28 4.39 15.97
N ALA A 88 2.19 4.82 17.23
CA ALA A 88 1.27 5.87 17.65
C ALA A 88 1.56 7.21 16.96
N ILE A 89 2.84 7.58 16.82
CA ILE A 89 3.26 8.77 16.07
C ILE A 89 2.86 8.67 14.60
N PHE A 90 3.06 7.50 13.97
CA PHE A 90 2.64 7.29 12.59
C PHE A 90 1.12 7.44 12.42
N VAL A 91 0.31 6.85 13.30
CA VAL A 91 -1.14 7.03 13.27
C VAL A 91 -1.54 8.50 13.52
N GLY A 92 -0.87 9.19 14.44
CA GLY A 92 -1.09 10.63 14.65
C GLY A 92 -0.76 11.45 13.39
N TRP A 93 0.36 11.14 12.74
CA TRP A 93 0.78 11.78 11.49
C TRP A 93 -0.22 11.56 10.36
N THR A 94 -0.75 10.36 10.21
CA THR A 94 -1.72 10.04 9.15
C THR A 94 -3.02 10.80 9.36
N VAL A 95 -3.47 10.97 10.61
CA VAL A 95 -4.63 11.81 10.95
C VAL A 95 -4.37 13.28 10.63
N VAL A 96 -3.17 13.80 10.90
CA VAL A 96 -2.79 15.18 10.53
C VAL A 96 -2.78 15.36 9.01
N MET A 97 -2.20 14.40 8.28
CA MET A 97 -2.22 14.36 6.82
C MET A 97 -3.66 14.39 6.28
N ALA A 98 -4.55 13.59 6.86
CA ALA A 98 -5.96 13.50 6.48
C ALA A 98 -6.75 14.78 6.74
N ARG A 99 -6.55 15.38 7.92
CA ARG A 99 -7.39 16.50 8.40
C ARG A 99 -6.91 17.86 7.92
N TRP A 100 -5.61 18.06 7.74
CA TRP A 100 -5.06 19.38 7.45
C TRP A 100 -4.38 19.45 6.09
N ILE A 101 -3.49 18.50 5.79
CA ILE A 101 -2.63 18.60 4.61
C ILE A 101 -3.40 18.30 3.33
N ALA A 102 -4.17 17.20 3.30
CA ALA A 102 -4.98 16.86 2.14
C ALA A 102 -6.03 17.94 1.81
N PRO A 103 -6.85 18.45 2.76
CA PRO A 103 -7.79 19.52 2.46
C PRO A 103 -7.12 20.82 2.01
N ALA A 104 -6.00 21.21 2.62
CA ALA A 104 -5.26 22.42 2.24
C ALA A 104 -4.70 22.32 0.81
N LEU A 105 -4.07 21.20 0.47
CA LEU A 105 -3.57 20.96 -0.89
C LEU A 105 -4.71 20.94 -1.90
N MET A 106 -5.81 20.25 -1.60
CA MET A 106 -6.96 20.21 -2.50
C MET A 106 -7.60 21.58 -2.71
N ALA A 107 -7.64 22.44 -1.69
CA ALA A 107 -8.12 23.82 -1.83
C ALA A 107 -7.26 24.67 -2.79
N VAL A 108 -5.96 24.39 -2.90
CA VAL A 108 -5.07 25.03 -3.89
C VAL A 108 -5.41 24.54 -5.29
N VAL A 109 -5.62 23.23 -5.47
CA VAL A 109 -5.88 22.62 -6.78
C VAL A 109 -7.21 23.07 -7.39
N VAL A 110 -8.25 23.24 -6.57
CA VAL A 110 -9.57 23.72 -7.01
C VAL A 110 -9.49 25.08 -7.69
N LYS A 111 -8.49 25.92 -7.37
CA LYS A 111 -8.30 27.22 -8.01
C LYS A 111 -7.64 27.13 -9.39
N SER A 112 -6.98 26.02 -9.71
CA SER A 112 -6.18 25.90 -10.94
C SER A 112 -6.85 25.09 -12.05
N TYR A 113 -7.87 24.27 -11.77
CA TYR A 113 -8.68 23.49 -12.74
C TYR A 113 -7.90 22.63 -13.77
N SER A 114 -6.60 22.41 -13.60
CA SER A 114 -5.78 21.65 -14.55
C SER A 114 -5.51 20.23 -14.04
N LYS A 115 -5.63 19.26 -14.94
CA LYS A 115 -5.39 17.83 -14.66
C LYS A 115 -3.95 17.56 -14.18
N GLU A 116 -2.99 18.31 -14.72
CA GLU A 116 -1.57 18.20 -14.38
C GLU A 116 -1.31 18.51 -12.90
N ILE A 117 -1.97 19.54 -12.37
CA ILE A 117 -1.82 19.94 -10.96
C ILE A 117 -2.47 18.91 -10.03
N PHE A 118 -3.59 18.28 -10.44
CA PHE A 118 -4.19 17.18 -9.69
C PHE A 118 -3.25 15.98 -9.56
N VAL A 119 -2.64 15.56 -10.68
CA VAL A 119 -1.68 14.45 -10.68
C VAL A 119 -0.44 14.80 -9.86
N ALA A 120 0.09 16.02 -10.01
CA ALA A 120 1.22 16.49 -9.23
C ALA A 120 0.92 16.50 -7.73
N MET A 121 -0.25 16.98 -7.31
CA MET A 121 -0.67 16.98 -5.90
C MET A 121 -0.83 15.56 -5.36
N ALA A 122 -1.45 14.65 -6.12
CA ALA A 122 -1.56 13.25 -5.73
C ALA A 122 -0.18 12.59 -5.56
N ALA A 123 0.76 12.90 -6.48
CA ALA A 123 2.13 12.44 -6.39
C ALA A 123 2.85 13.01 -5.14
N VAL A 124 2.72 14.32 -4.88
CA VAL A 124 3.30 14.97 -3.68
C VAL A 124 2.76 14.35 -2.39
N LEU A 125 1.46 14.09 -2.30
CA LEU A 125 0.87 13.41 -1.15
C LEU A 125 1.40 11.98 -1.01
N CYS A 126 1.46 11.23 -2.11
CA CYS A 126 1.93 9.84 -2.12
C CYS A 126 3.41 9.74 -1.71
N PHE A 127 4.29 10.48 -2.39
CA PHE A 127 5.72 10.51 -2.08
C PHE A 127 6.00 11.13 -0.71
N GLY A 128 5.26 12.16 -0.32
CA GLY A 128 5.33 12.76 1.01
C GLY A 128 4.97 11.74 2.11
N GLY A 129 3.86 11.03 1.95
CA GLY A 129 3.46 9.96 2.87
C GLY A 129 4.48 8.83 2.94
N ALA A 130 5.00 8.37 1.79
CA ALA A 130 6.05 7.37 1.72
C ALA A 130 7.33 7.81 2.44
N ALA A 131 7.81 9.03 2.16
CA ALA A 131 9.00 9.60 2.78
C ALA A 131 8.82 9.77 4.30
N SER A 132 7.68 10.27 4.76
CA SER A 132 7.39 10.38 6.20
C SER A 132 7.36 9.02 6.90
N SER A 133 6.76 8.01 6.27
CA SER A 133 6.74 6.63 6.77
C SER A 133 8.17 6.08 6.92
N TYR A 134 9.00 6.29 5.90
CA TYR A 134 10.41 5.87 5.92
C TYR A 134 11.21 6.57 7.02
N LEU A 135 11.03 7.88 7.21
CA LEU A 135 11.69 8.64 8.28
C LEU A 135 11.32 8.14 9.67
N LEU A 136 10.09 7.62 9.85
CA LEU A 136 9.64 7.01 11.10
C LEU A 136 10.12 5.56 11.28
N GLY A 137 10.78 4.98 10.28
CA GLY A 137 11.30 3.61 10.29
C GLY A 137 10.31 2.54 9.81
N PHE A 138 9.26 2.93 9.11
CA PHE A 138 8.30 2.04 8.47
C PHE A 138 8.61 1.84 6.98
N SER A 139 7.87 0.95 6.32
CA SER A 139 8.05 0.74 4.88
C SER A 139 7.53 1.95 4.07
N LEU A 140 8.14 2.16 2.90
CA LEU A 140 7.66 3.14 1.91
C LEU A 140 6.24 2.81 1.44
N ALA A 141 5.95 1.52 1.26
CA ALA A 141 4.65 1.03 0.79
C ALA A 141 3.52 1.40 1.74
N LEU A 142 3.74 1.29 3.06
CA LEU A 142 2.74 1.65 4.07
C LEU A 142 2.41 3.14 4.01
N GLY A 143 3.42 4.01 3.89
CA GLY A 143 3.23 5.45 3.79
C GLY A 143 2.49 5.88 2.53
N ALA A 144 2.88 5.33 1.38
CA ALA A 144 2.19 5.55 0.11
C ALA A 144 0.73 5.07 0.16
N PHE A 145 0.48 3.91 0.76
CA PHE A 145 -0.86 3.36 0.93
C PHE A 145 -1.75 4.27 1.78
N VAL A 146 -1.25 4.74 2.92
CA VAL A 146 -2.04 5.64 3.78
C VAL A 146 -2.28 6.98 3.10
N ALA A 147 -1.31 7.52 2.36
CA ALA A 147 -1.56 8.71 1.54
C ALA A 147 -2.68 8.49 0.51
N GLY A 148 -2.71 7.32 -0.14
CA GLY A 148 -3.81 6.91 -1.02
C GLY A 148 -5.16 6.82 -0.30
N LEU A 149 -5.19 6.24 0.91
CA LEU A 149 -6.40 6.17 1.75
C LEU A 149 -6.93 7.57 2.06
N VAL A 150 -6.04 8.49 2.47
CA VAL A 150 -6.37 9.89 2.75
C VAL A 150 -6.97 10.59 1.53
N ILE A 151 -6.40 10.37 0.35
CA ILE A 151 -6.93 10.91 -0.91
C ILE A 151 -8.32 10.31 -1.19
N SER A 152 -8.52 9.02 -0.93
CA SER A 152 -9.79 8.33 -1.21
C SER A 152 -10.96 8.84 -0.36
N GLU A 153 -10.69 9.28 0.87
CA GLU A 153 -11.70 9.86 1.76
C GLU A 153 -11.96 11.35 1.48
N SER A 154 -11.14 11.99 0.64
CA SER A 154 -11.30 13.40 0.31
C SER A 154 -12.52 13.66 -0.60
N ARG A 155 -13.05 14.88 -0.56
CA ARG A 155 -14.19 15.31 -1.39
C ARG A 155 -13.93 15.20 -2.90
N TYR A 156 -12.65 15.26 -3.33
CA TYR A 156 -12.27 15.23 -4.74
C TYR A 156 -11.68 13.86 -5.15
N SER A 157 -11.94 12.81 -4.37
CA SER A 157 -11.41 11.47 -4.62
C SER A 157 -11.69 10.96 -6.03
N HIS A 158 -12.91 11.18 -6.55
CA HIS A 158 -13.30 10.75 -7.90
C HIS A 158 -12.44 11.39 -8.99
N GLU A 159 -12.17 12.69 -8.88
CA GLU A 159 -11.38 13.42 -9.86
C GLU A 159 -9.89 13.06 -9.78
N VAL A 160 -9.38 12.86 -8.57
CA VAL A 160 -8.00 12.37 -8.38
C VAL A 160 -7.85 10.95 -8.93
N LEU A 161 -8.77 10.04 -8.61
CA LEU A 161 -8.75 8.65 -9.09
C LEU A 161 -8.78 8.56 -10.61
N ALA A 162 -9.65 9.34 -11.27
CA ALA A 162 -9.73 9.37 -12.73
C ALA A 162 -8.41 9.81 -13.38
N ASN A 163 -7.72 10.78 -12.78
CA ASN A 163 -6.46 11.31 -13.32
C ASN A 163 -5.22 10.48 -12.95
N VAL A 164 -5.24 9.75 -11.83
CA VAL A 164 -4.11 8.90 -11.37
C VAL A 164 -4.15 7.50 -11.98
N THR A 165 -5.33 7.02 -12.40
CA THR A 165 -5.49 5.67 -13.00
C THR A 165 -4.50 5.38 -14.13
N PRO A 166 -4.27 6.27 -15.12
CA PRO A 166 -3.29 6.02 -16.19
C PRO A 166 -1.85 5.87 -15.67
N MET A 167 -1.46 6.62 -14.64
CA MET A 167 -0.13 6.52 -14.02
C MET A 167 0.04 5.20 -13.29
N ARG A 168 -0.98 4.74 -12.57
CA ARG A 168 -1.00 3.42 -11.93
C ARG A 168 -0.78 2.31 -12.96
N ASP A 169 -1.48 2.38 -14.09
CA ASP A 169 -1.39 1.35 -15.13
C ASP A 169 0.00 1.32 -15.77
N LEU A 170 0.61 2.49 -16.02
CA LEU A 170 1.97 2.62 -16.52
C LEU A 170 3.01 2.08 -15.52
N PHE A 171 2.94 2.46 -14.24
CA PHE A 171 3.85 1.94 -13.23
C PHE A 171 3.65 0.45 -12.98
N GLY A 172 2.41 -0.04 -13.07
CA GLY A 172 2.11 -1.46 -13.03
C GLY A 172 2.83 -2.22 -14.15
N LEU A 173 2.74 -1.72 -15.38
CA LEU A 173 3.47 -2.31 -16.51
C LEU A 173 4.98 -2.34 -16.25
N VAL A 174 5.57 -1.22 -15.83
CA VAL A 174 7.02 -1.14 -15.55
C VAL A 174 7.44 -2.10 -14.44
N PHE A 175 6.64 -2.23 -13.38
CA PHE A 175 6.89 -3.15 -12.28
C PHE A 175 6.93 -4.61 -12.76
N PHE A 176 5.95 -5.02 -13.57
CA PHE A 176 5.93 -6.38 -14.12
C PHE A 176 7.07 -6.64 -15.11
N VAL A 177 7.42 -5.67 -15.95
CA VAL A 177 8.56 -5.79 -16.88
C VAL A 177 9.89 -5.84 -16.13
N SER A 178 10.02 -5.16 -14.99
CA SER A 178 11.26 -5.18 -14.21
C SER A 178 11.45 -6.48 -13.42
N LEU A 179 10.37 -7.20 -13.11
CA LEU A 179 10.40 -8.49 -12.40
C LEU A 179 10.52 -9.69 -13.34
N GLY A 180 10.02 -9.58 -14.58
CA GLY A 180 10.07 -10.64 -15.60
C GLY A 180 11.43 -10.72 -16.29
#